data_AF-A0A6P1DG00-F1
#
_entry.id   AF-A0A6P1DG00-F1
#
_cell.length_a   1.000
_cell.length_b   1.000
_cell.length_c   1.000
_cell.angle_alpha   90.00
_cell.angle_beta   90.00
_cell.angle_gamma   90.00
#
_symmetry.space_group_name_H-M   'P 1'
#
loop_
_entity.id
_entity.type
_entity.pdbx_description
1 polymer ?
#
loop_
_entity_poly.entity_id
_entity_poly.type
_entity_poly.pdbx_seq_one_letter_code
_entity_poly.pdbx_strand_id
1 'polypeptide(L)'
;MKKITFLLLMTLSLFVFNSCGDEVDNTEDINYVSFENTAYTFGVDLASTTSRDIKVYTTQVSGSDRTFNVKVDLTKSTADPASYTVPASVTIPANSNVGVLPVSITDLNIGEAGKKLVLVFEPAEGLLYGAPITLNIKQVCPLNEVILTINFDSYPDETSWKLFNSTGAVITSGGPYDGQTKLIKAFCLANGTYTFTIYDLYGDGIAPGTYQLVYNGAAIKAGGVFGVSESTTFTVNK
;
A
#
# COMPACT_ATOMS: atom_id res chain seq x y z
N MET A 1 26.63 -15.44 -67.85
CA MET A 1 26.54 -14.94 -66.46
C MET A 1 25.16 -14.29 -66.34
N LYS A 2 24.05 -15.00 -66.07
CA LYS A 2 23.68 -15.74 -64.85
C LYS A 2 24.04 -14.91 -63.60
N LYS A 3 23.03 -14.51 -62.83
CA LYS A 3 23.04 -13.89 -61.47
C LYS A 3 22.64 -12.41 -61.36
N ILE A 4 21.46 -11.96 -61.85
CA ILE A 4 20.82 -10.73 -61.30
C ILE A 4 19.30 -10.88 -61.10
N THR A 5 18.62 -11.79 -61.80
CA THR A 5 17.15 -11.95 -61.70
C THR A 5 16.63 -12.56 -60.38
N PHE A 6 17.50 -12.85 -59.41
CA PHE A 6 17.11 -13.40 -58.11
C PHE A 6 16.95 -12.33 -57.01
N LEU A 7 17.26 -11.06 -57.30
CA LEU A 7 17.23 -9.99 -56.29
C LEU A 7 15.91 -9.21 -56.23
N LEU A 8 14.96 -9.45 -57.15
CA LEU A 8 13.66 -8.77 -57.16
C LEU A 8 12.52 -9.60 -56.55
N LEU A 9 12.72 -10.91 -56.34
CA LEU A 9 11.73 -11.80 -55.71
C LEU A 9 11.94 -12.01 -54.21
N MET A 10 13.05 -11.54 -53.63
CA MET A 10 13.33 -11.67 -52.20
C MET A 10 12.95 -10.41 -51.40
N THR A 11 12.59 -9.31 -52.06
CA THR A 11 12.14 -8.07 -51.41
C THR A 11 10.61 -7.95 -51.32
N LEU A 12 9.86 -8.83 -51.98
CA LEU A 12 8.39 -8.87 -51.88
C LEU A 12 7.88 -9.79 -50.76
N SER A 13 8.75 -10.66 -50.20
CA SER A 13 8.41 -11.58 -49.10
C SER A 13 8.66 -11.02 -47.70
N LEU A 14 9.16 -9.78 -47.60
CA LEU A 14 9.56 -9.14 -46.33
C LEU A 14 8.60 -8.05 -45.85
N PHE A 15 7.47 -7.84 -46.54
CA PHE A 15 6.38 -6.96 -46.09
C PHE A 15 5.18 -7.71 -45.53
N VAL A 16 5.31 -9.01 -45.26
CA VAL A 16 4.35 -9.78 -44.46
C VAL A 16 4.87 -9.83 -43.01
N PHE A 17 5.26 -8.68 -42.47
CA PHE A 17 5.29 -8.54 -41.03
C PHE A 17 3.84 -8.53 -40.58
N ASN A 18 3.43 -9.64 -39.98
CA ASN A 18 2.24 -9.82 -39.18
C ASN A 18 1.80 -8.49 -38.55
N SER A 19 0.81 -7.85 -39.17
CA SER A 19 -0.17 -7.09 -38.43
C SER A 19 -0.90 -8.13 -37.60
N CYS A 20 -0.47 -8.34 -36.35
CA CYS A 20 -1.35 -8.90 -35.33
C CYS A 20 -2.50 -7.91 -35.14
N GLY A 21 -3.44 -7.92 -36.09
CA GLY A 21 -4.80 -7.48 -35.83
C GLY A 21 -5.49 -8.64 -35.14
N ASP A 22 -5.06 -8.97 -33.91
CA ASP A 22 -5.80 -9.89 -33.05
C ASP A 22 -6.97 -9.14 -32.38
N GLU A 23 -7.64 -8.28 -33.15
CA GLU A 23 -8.93 -7.72 -32.78
C GLU A 23 -9.92 -8.86 -33.00
N VAL A 24 -10.39 -9.46 -31.91
CA VAL A 24 -11.45 -10.47 -32.00
C VAL A 24 -12.70 -9.76 -32.50
N ASP A 25 -13.12 -10.08 -33.73
CA ASP A 25 -14.35 -9.55 -34.35
C ASP A 25 -15.50 -9.55 -33.33
N ASN A 26 -16.22 -8.42 -33.24
CA ASN A 26 -17.38 -8.17 -32.37
C ASN A 26 -17.11 -7.87 -30.88
N THR A 27 -15.87 -7.57 -30.48
CA THR A 27 -15.58 -7.14 -29.10
C THR A 27 -15.74 -5.63 -28.87
N GLU A 28 -15.62 -4.82 -29.92
CA GLU A 28 -15.75 -3.35 -29.87
C GLU A 28 -17.15 -2.88 -29.46
N ASP A 29 -18.20 -3.63 -29.80
CA ASP A 29 -19.60 -3.29 -29.50
C ASP A 29 -20.04 -3.71 -28.09
N ILE A 30 -19.22 -4.48 -27.37
CA ILE A 30 -19.59 -4.94 -26.03
C ILE A 30 -19.61 -3.73 -25.09
N ASN A 31 -20.66 -3.51 -24.30
CA ASN A 31 -20.65 -2.47 -23.28
C ASN A 31 -19.95 -2.98 -22.02
N TYR A 32 -18.61 -2.96 -22.05
CA TYR A 32 -17.76 -3.47 -20.98
C TYR A 32 -16.90 -2.37 -20.36
N VAL A 33 -16.81 -2.35 -19.04
CA VAL A 33 -15.94 -1.45 -18.27
C VAL A 33 -15.06 -2.23 -17.29
N SER A 34 -13.77 -1.89 -17.18
CA SER A 34 -12.86 -2.53 -16.22
C SER A 34 -11.85 -1.55 -15.66
N PHE A 35 -11.39 -1.82 -14.44
CA PHE A 35 -10.19 -1.20 -13.90
C PHE A 35 -8.95 -1.70 -14.66
N GLU A 36 -7.87 -0.92 -14.62
CA GLU A 36 -6.59 -1.28 -15.23
C GLU A 36 -6.01 -2.60 -14.71
N ASN A 37 -6.13 -2.82 -13.39
CA ASN A 37 -5.55 -3.95 -12.68
C ASN A 37 -6.55 -4.47 -11.64
N THR A 38 -6.38 -5.72 -11.22
CA THR A 38 -7.19 -6.33 -10.14
C THR A 38 -6.64 -6.04 -8.75
N ALA A 39 -5.38 -5.64 -8.65
CA ALA A 39 -4.75 -5.25 -7.39
C ALA A 39 -3.65 -4.21 -7.59
N TYR A 40 -3.46 -3.38 -6.59
CA TYR A 40 -2.39 -2.38 -6.51
C TYR A 40 -1.90 -2.24 -5.07
N THR A 41 -0.63 -1.90 -4.88
CA THR A 41 -0.09 -1.53 -3.56
C THR A 41 -0.05 -0.01 -3.45
N PHE A 42 -0.78 0.54 -2.48
CA PHE A 42 -0.95 1.97 -2.30
C PHE A 42 -0.19 2.43 -1.05
N GLY A 43 0.91 3.15 -1.26
CA GLY A 43 1.70 3.75 -0.18
C GLY A 43 1.09 5.06 0.29
N VAL A 44 0.90 5.19 1.60
CA VAL A 44 0.45 6.43 2.24
C VAL A 44 1.49 6.85 3.25
N ASP A 45 2.04 8.05 3.09
CA ASP A 45 3.03 8.57 4.02
C ASP A 45 2.39 8.83 5.39
N LEU A 46 3.11 8.54 6.47
CA LEU A 46 2.64 8.80 7.85
C LEU A 46 2.14 10.25 7.99
N ALA A 47 0.96 10.40 8.61
CA ALA A 47 0.27 11.67 8.83
C ALA A 47 0.01 12.51 7.56
N SER A 48 -0.09 11.86 6.40
CA SER A 48 -0.31 12.50 5.11
C SER A 48 -1.53 11.93 4.38
N THR A 49 -1.89 12.56 3.26
CA THR A 49 -2.85 12.05 2.28
C THR A 49 -2.15 11.87 0.95
N THR A 50 -2.29 10.68 0.36
CA THR A 50 -1.77 10.35 -0.96
C THR A 50 -2.92 10.10 -1.93
N SER A 51 -2.86 10.70 -3.11
CA SER A 51 -3.82 10.48 -4.19
C SER A 51 -3.19 9.71 -5.35
N ARG A 52 -4.02 8.91 -6.03
CA ARG A 52 -3.69 8.25 -7.29
C ARG A 52 -4.88 8.22 -8.23
N ASP A 53 -4.55 8.25 -9.50
CA ASP A 53 -5.47 8.13 -10.60
C ASP A 53 -5.54 6.66 -11.03
N ILE A 54 -6.68 6.01 -10.78
CA ILE A 54 -6.93 4.66 -11.25
C ILE A 54 -7.51 4.77 -12.66
N LYS A 55 -6.85 4.15 -13.64
CA LYS A 55 -7.39 4.12 -15.00
C LYS A 55 -8.53 3.12 -15.10
N VAL A 56 -9.56 3.54 -15.80
CA VAL A 56 -10.72 2.72 -16.15
C VAL A 56 -10.81 2.68 -17.67
N TYR A 57 -10.95 1.47 -18.21
CA TYR A 57 -11.02 1.21 -19.63
C TYR A 57 -12.41 0.72 -20.01
N THR A 58 -12.84 1.12 -21.21
CA THR A 58 -14.02 0.57 -21.88
C THR A 58 -13.63 -0.04 -23.22
N THR A 59 -14.42 -0.97 -23.73
CA THR A 59 -14.28 -1.53 -25.08
C THR A 59 -14.76 -0.54 -26.16
N GLN A 60 -15.87 0.15 -25.92
CA GLN A 60 -16.44 1.12 -26.88
C GLN A 60 -15.78 2.50 -26.78
N VAL A 61 -15.72 3.23 -27.89
CA VAL A 61 -15.50 4.68 -27.95
C VAL A 61 -16.83 5.36 -28.32
N SER A 62 -17.26 6.34 -27.54
CA SER A 62 -18.51 7.07 -27.77
C SER A 62 -18.24 8.52 -28.17
N GLY A 63 -19.07 9.11 -29.03
CA GLY A 63 -19.01 10.54 -29.36
C GLY A 63 -19.45 11.48 -28.23
N SER A 64 -19.91 10.95 -27.10
CA SER A 64 -20.27 11.69 -25.88
C SER A 64 -19.64 11.06 -24.64
N ASP A 65 -19.51 11.87 -23.59
CA ASP A 65 -19.06 11.40 -22.27
C ASP A 65 -19.99 10.29 -21.76
N ARG A 66 -19.40 9.29 -21.11
CA ARG A 66 -20.11 8.18 -20.46
C ARG A 66 -19.68 8.11 -19.01
N THR A 67 -20.61 7.75 -18.13
CA THR A 67 -20.36 7.66 -16.69
C THR A 67 -20.69 6.27 -16.19
N PHE A 68 -19.80 5.70 -15.39
CA PHE A 68 -19.97 4.38 -14.77
C PHE A 68 -19.90 4.53 -13.25
N ASN A 69 -20.90 4.02 -12.55
CA ASN A 69 -20.96 4.10 -11.10
C ASN A 69 -19.99 3.12 -10.46
N VAL A 70 -19.31 3.59 -9.40
CA VAL A 70 -18.32 2.86 -8.63
C VAL A 70 -18.72 2.92 -7.17
N LYS A 71 -18.60 1.80 -6.46
CA LYS A 71 -18.81 1.74 -5.02
C LYS A 71 -17.68 1.01 -4.30
N VAL A 72 -17.55 1.29 -3.02
CA VAL A 72 -16.69 0.54 -2.11
C VAL A 72 -17.42 -0.72 -1.66
N ASP A 73 -16.80 -1.89 -1.85
CA ASP A 73 -17.29 -3.14 -1.27
C ASP A 73 -16.86 -3.19 0.21
N LEU A 74 -17.76 -2.76 1.10
CA LEU A 74 -17.54 -2.72 2.54
C LEU A 74 -17.36 -4.10 3.19
N THR A 75 -17.76 -5.18 2.51
CA THR A 75 -17.61 -6.54 3.04
C THR A 75 -16.21 -7.10 2.82
N LYS A 76 -15.50 -6.58 1.81
CA LYS A 76 -14.12 -6.98 1.47
C LYS A 76 -13.08 -5.92 1.84
N SER A 77 -13.53 -4.69 2.09
CA SER A 77 -12.67 -3.59 2.53
C SER A 77 -12.46 -3.65 4.04
N THR A 78 -11.23 -3.37 4.47
CA THR A 78 -10.85 -3.27 5.88
C THR A 78 -10.39 -1.87 6.28
N ALA A 79 -10.21 -0.98 5.28
CA ALA A 79 -9.86 0.42 5.49
C ALA A 79 -10.98 1.16 6.20
N ASP A 80 -10.60 2.09 7.09
CA ASP A 80 -11.55 2.97 7.78
C ASP A 80 -12.27 3.87 6.75
N PRO A 81 -13.60 3.98 6.75
CA PRO A 81 -14.32 4.88 5.85
C PRO A 81 -13.85 6.34 5.90
N ALA A 82 -13.33 6.82 7.03
CA ALA A 82 -12.77 8.16 7.15
C ALA A 82 -11.34 8.29 6.57
N SER A 83 -10.70 7.16 6.24
CA SER A 83 -9.33 7.13 5.69
C SER A 83 -9.26 7.29 4.17
N TYR A 84 -10.39 7.34 3.44
CA TYR A 84 -10.36 7.43 1.99
C TYR A 84 -11.42 8.36 1.41
N THR A 85 -11.17 8.79 0.17
CA THR A 85 -12.14 9.48 -0.68
C THR A 85 -12.14 8.80 -2.04
N VAL A 86 -13.31 8.28 -2.42
CA VAL A 86 -13.55 7.59 -3.68
C VAL A 86 -14.78 8.24 -4.34
N PRO A 87 -14.67 8.77 -5.57
CA PRO A 87 -15.84 9.25 -6.31
C PRO A 87 -16.84 8.13 -6.56
N ALA A 88 -18.13 8.46 -6.52
CA ALA A 88 -19.22 7.49 -6.76
C ALA A 88 -19.33 7.05 -8.23
N SER A 89 -18.58 7.69 -9.13
CA SER A 89 -18.54 7.33 -10.54
C SER A 89 -17.25 7.79 -11.20
N VAL A 90 -16.97 7.21 -12.37
CA VAL A 90 -15.90 7.60 -13.27
C VAL A 90 -16.50 8.03 -14.60
N THR A 91 -15.96 9.10 -15.17
CA THR A 91 -16.33 9.57 -16.50
C THR A 91 -15.29 9.13 -17.52
N ILE A 92 -15.75 8.52 -18.61
CA ILE A 92 -14.99 8.25 -19.82
C ILE A 92 -15.32 9.38 -20.81
N PRO A 93 -14.37 10.26 -21.14
CA PRO A 93 -14.62 11.38 -22.04
C PRO A 93 -15.03 10.93 -23.44
N ALA A 94 -15.76 11.79 -24.15
CA ALA A 94 -16.06 11.62 -25.56
C ALA A 94 -14.79 11.35 -26.37
N ASN A 95 -14.91 10.45 -27.35
CA ASN A 95 -13.85 10.00 -28.24
C ASN A 95 -12.67 9.32 -27.51
N SER A 96 -12.89 8.86 -26.28
CA SER A 96 -11.93 8.08 -25.49
C SER A 96 -12.53 6.75 -25.05
N ASN A 97 -11.66 5.77 -24.85
CA ASN A 97 -11.97 4.52 -24.15
C ASN A 97 -11.31 4.45 -22.76
N VAL A 98 -10.68 5.53 -22.31
CA VAL A 98 -10.02 5.64 -21.00
C VAL A 98 -10.61 6.79 -20.20
N GLY A 99 -10.92 6.51 -18.94
CA GLY A 99 -11.22 7.52 -17.93
C GLY A 99 -10.37 7.33 -16.69
N VAL A 100 -10.47 8.28 -15.77
CA VAL A 100 -9.64 8.35 -14.57
C VAL A 100 -10.53 8.48 -13.35
N LEU A 101 -10.35 7.57 -12.39
CA LEU A 101 -10.98 7.61 -11.07
C LEU A 101 -9.93 8.03 -10.04
N PRO A 102 -9.93 9.30 -9.58
CA PRO A 102 -9.01 9.77 -8.56
C PRO A 102 -9.40 9.20 -7.20
N VAL A 103 -8.52 8.42 -6.57
CA VAL A 103 -8.70 7.87 -5.22
C VAL A 103 -7.66 8.48 -4.30
N SER A 104 -8.13 8.98 -3.15
CA SER A 104 -7.26 9.55 -2.11
C SER A 104 -7.35 8.74 -0.84
N ILE A 105 -6.21 8.49 -0.20
CA ILE A 105 -6.13 7.79 1.07
C ILE A 105 -5.31 8.64 2.05
N THR A 106 -5.85 8.84 3.24
CA THR A 106 -5.25 9.52 4.37
C THR A 106 -4.72 8.49 5.37
N ASP A 107 -3.58 8.77 5.99
CA ASP A 107 -3.05 7.95 7.08
C ASP A 107 -3.92 8.03 8.33
N LEU A 108 -4.91 7.15 8.39
CA LEU A 108 -5.82 7.01 9.50
C LEU A 108 -6.13 5.52 9.71
N ASN A 109 -5.79 5.00 10.89
CA ASN A 109 -6.08 3.63 11.30
C ASN A 109 -5.58 2.54 10.32
N ILE A 110 -4.56 2.82 9.49
CA ILE A 110 -4.00 1.86 8.53
C ILE A 110 -3.27 0.75 9.29
N GLY A 111 -2.37 1.14 10.20
CA GLY A 111 -1.54 0.23 10.98
C GLY A 111 -0.54 -0.56 10.13
N GLU A 112 0.29 -1.37 10.78
CA GLU A 112 1.43 -2.03 10.12
C GLU A 112 1.02 -3.22 9.25
N ALA A 113 -0.06 -3.90 9.65
CA ALA A 113 -0.67 -4.94 8.83
C ALA A 113 -1.16 -4.37 7.48
N GLY A 114 -1.37 -3.06 7.38
CA GLY A 114 -2.01 -2.42 6.25
C GLY A 114 -3.49 -2.69 6.18
N LYS A 115 -4.16 -2.08 5.21
CA LYS A 115 -5.60 -2.22 4.98
C LYS A 115 -5.91 -2.53 3.54
N LYS A 116 -7.15 -2.94 3.28
CA LYS A 116 -7.67 -3.18 1.94
C LYS A 116 -8.81 -2.23 1.67
N LEU A 117 -8.81 -1.63 0.48
CA LEU A 117 -9.93 -0.89 -0.07
C LEU A 117 -10.31 -1.54 -1.40
N VAL A 118 -11.52 -2.08 -1.49
CA VAL A 118 -11.99 -2.84 -2.64
C VAL A 118 -13.06 -2.04 -3.37
N LEU A 119 -12.82 -1.73 -4.64
CA LEU A 119 -13.74 -0.97 -5.49
C LEU A 119 -14.37 -1.90 -6.52
N VAL A 120 -15.66 -1.70 -6.75
CA VAL A 120 -16.47 -2.46 -7.71
C VAL A 120 -17.34 -1.52 -8.54
N PHE A 121 -17.59 -1.88 -9.80
CA PHE A 121 -18.61 -1.21 -10.59
C PHE A 121 -20.01 -1.62 -10.12
N GLU A 122 -20.96 -0.71 -10.22
CA GLU A 122 -22.36 -1.03 -9.95
C GLU A 122 -23.03 -1.63 -11.20
N PRO A 123 -23.88 -2.66 -11.04
CA PRO A 123 -24.64 -3.21 -12.16
C PRO A 123 -25.54 -2.16 -12.80
N ALA A 124 -25.59 -2.16 -14.13
CA ALA A 124 -26.53 -1.40 -14.93
C ALA A 124 -27.05 -2.28 -16.08
N GLU A 125 -28.23 -1.95 -16.61
CA GLU A 125 -28.83 -2.70 -17.71
C GLU A 125 -27.90 -2.71 -18.94
N GLY A 126 -27.60 -3.91 -19.45
CA GLY A 126 -26.71 -4.08 -20.60
C GLY A 126 -25.23 -3.75 -20.33
N LEU A 127 -24.83 -3.45 -19.08
CA LEU A 127 -23.44 -3.21 -18.71
C LEU A 127 -22.79 -4.51 -18.22
N LEU A 128 -21.72 -4.91 -18.90
CA LEU A 128 -20.76 -5.88 -18.39
C LEU A 128 -19.64 -5.12 -17.67
N TYR A 129 -19.12 -5.69 -16.59
CA TYR A 129 -18.02 -5.06 -15.86
C TYR A 129 -16.98 -6.08 -15.40
N GLY A 130 -15.74 -5.61 -15.31
CA GLY A 130 -14.60 -6.40 -14.93
C GLY A 130 -14.55 -6.74 -13.44
N ALA A 131 -13.48 -7.45 -13.08
CA ALA A 131 -13.24 -7.82 -11.69
C ALA A 131 -13.06 -6.57 -10.79
N PRO A 132 -13.35 -6.69 -9.48
CA PRO A 132 -13.00 -5.68 -8.50
C PRO A 132 -11.51 -5.32 -8.54
N ILE A 133 -11.17 -4.07 -8.21
CA ILE A 133 -9.79 -3.69 -7.88
C ILE A 133 -9.60 -3.67 -6.37
N THR A 134 -8.52 -4.29 -5.90
CA THR A 134 -8.11 -4.25 -4.49
C THR A 134 -6.89 -3.34 -4.31
N LEU A 135 -7.07 -2.24 -3.59
CA LEU A 135 -5.98 -1.37 -3.16
C LEU A 135 -5.45 -1.88 -1.81
N ASN A 136 -4.24 -2.42 -1.83
CA ASN A 136 -3.52 -2.87 -0.64
C ASN A 136 -2.78 -1.67 -0.05
N ILE A 137 -3.39 -1.05 0.95
CA ILE A 137 -2.92 0.17 1.59
C ILE A 137 -1.82 -0.18 2.58
N LYS A 138 -0.66 0.47 2.41
CA LYS A 138 0.49 0.34 3.30
C LYS A 138 0.95 1.73 3.73
N GLN A 139 1.21 1.86 5.02
CA GLN A 139 1.84 3.04 5.55
C GLN A 139 3.32 3.06 5.15
N VAL A 140 3.80 4.21 4.68
CA VAL A 140 5.19 4.42 4.24
C VAL A 140 5.83 5.43 5.16
N CYS A 141 7.09 5.19 5.52
CA CYS A 141 7.89 6.17 6.24
C CYS A 141 8.75 7.00 5.27
N PRO A 142 8.44 8.28 5.02
CA PRO A 142 9.29 9.13 4.19
C PRO A 142 10.60 9.55 4.89
N LEU A 143 10.64 9.51 6.23
CA LEU A 143 11.76 9.99 7.06
C LEU A 143 12.75 8.87 7.44
N ASN A 144 13.19 8.85 8.71
CA ASN A 144 14.02 7.80 9.31
C ASN A 144 13.14 6.71 9.89
N GLU A 145 13.19 5.52 9.31
CA GLU A 145 12.45 4.36 9.83
C GLU A 145 13.26 3.64 10.90
N VAL A 146 12.72 3.57 12.12
CA VAL A 146 13.27 2.79 13.23
C VAL A 146 12.29 1.69 13.58
N ILE A 147 12.75 0.44 13.61
CA ILE A 147 11.90 -0.72 13.87
C ILE A 147 12.19 -1.25 15.28
N LEU A 148 11.16 -1.25 16.12
CA LEU A 148 11.12 -1.99 17.38
C LEU A 148 10.52 -3.37 17.12
N THR A 149 11.22 -4.42 17.54
CA THR A 149 10.67 -5.77 17.65
C THR A 149 10.72 -6.19 19.10
N ILE A 150 9.62 -6.72 19.63
CA ILE A 150 9.57 -7.37 20.95
C ILE A 150 9.03 -8.78 20.74
N ASN A 151 9.76 -9.79 21.19
CA ASN A 151 9.21 -11.12 21.40
C ASN A 151 8.96 -11.22 22.90
N PHE A 152 7.70 -11.29 23.30
CA PHE A 152 7.36 -11.30 24.72
C PHE A 152 7.73 -12.64 25.36
N ASP A 153 7.89 -12.63 26.68
CA ASP A 153 7.95 -13.82 27.50
C ASP A 153 6.52 -14.31 27.85
N SER A 154 6.36 -14.95 29.01
CA SER A 154 5.06 -15.46 29.45
C SER A 154 4.14 -14.38 30.03
N TYR A 155 4.62 -13.14 30.20
CA TYR A 155 3.93 -12.04 30.87
C TYR A 155 3.91 -10.75 30.02
N PRO A 156 3.37 -10.80 28.78
CA PRO A 156 3.36 -9.66 27.87
C PRO A 156 2.54 -8.46 28.40
N ASP A 157 1.63 -8.68 29.33
CA ASP A 157 0.84 -7.65 30.01
C ASP A 157 1.67 -6.75 30.94
N GLU A 158 2.88 -7.17 31.29
CA GLU A 158 3.81 -6.41 32.14
C GLU A 158 4.66 -5.43 31.32
N THR A 159 4.83 -5.72 30.02
CA THR A 159 5.69 -4.94 29.14
C THR A 159 5.00 -3.68 28.62
N SER A 160 5.64 -2.53 28.82
CA SER A 160 5.27 -1.28 28.16
C SER A 160 6.50 -0.51 27.69
N TRP A 161 6.32 0.48 26.81
CA TRP A 161 7.43 1.30 26.34
C TRP A 161 7.02 2.73 26.02
N LYS A 162 8.00 3.63 26.02
CA LYS A 162 7.86 5.03 25.61
C LYS A 162 9.03 5.44 24.72
N LEU A 163 8.75 6.26 23.72
CA LEU A 163 9.75 6.94 22.91
C LEU A 163 9.67 8.44 23.17
N PHE A 164 10.80 9.04 23.55
CA PHE A 164 10.92 10.46 23.85
C PHE A 164 11.76 11.18 22.80
N ASN A 165 11.44 12.45 22.53
CA ASN A 165 12.31 13.35 21.77
C ASN A 165 13.42 13.95 22.66
N SER A 166 14.29 14.77 22.08
CA SER A 166 15.38 15.45 22.77
C SER A 166 14.95 16.42 23.88
N THR A 167 13.69 16.88 23.88
CA THR A 167 13.14 17.75 24.93
C THR A 167 12.53 16.96 26.10
N GLY A 168 12.56 15.62 26.04
CA GLY A 168 11.93 14.74 27.02
C GLY A 168 10.41 14.59 26.85
N ALA A 169 9.84 15.09 25.74
CA ALA A 169 8.43 14.89 25.44
C ALA A 169 8.18 13.50 24.86
N VAL A 170 7.12 12.83 25.29
CA VAL A 170 6.69 11.54 24.75
C VAL A 170 6.15 11.74 23.34
N ILE A 171 6.75 11.05 22.37
CA ILE A 171 6.29 11.03 20.98
C ILE A 171 5.21 9.97 20.82
N THR A 172 5.48 8.78 21.37
CA THR A 172 4.60 7.63 21.28
C THR A 172 4.94 6.65 22.40
N SER A 173 3.99 5.78 22.71
CA SER A 173 4.08 4.77 23.75
C SER A 173 3.25 3.56 23.35
N GLY A 174 3.49 2.42 24.01
CA GLY A 174 2.68 1.23 23.83
C GLY A 174 2.73 0.30 25.04
N GLY A 175 1.87 -0.70 25.01
CA GLY A 175 1.60 -1.63 26.10
C GLY A 175 0.44 -1.14 27.00
N PRO A 176 -0.05 -1.99 27.90
CA PRO A 176 0.32 -3.40 28.09
C PRO A 176 -0.14 -4.30 26.92
N TYR A 177 0.44 -5.50 26.77
CA TYR A 177 0.24 -6.37 25.60
C TYR A 177 -0.37 -7.74 25.96
N ASP A 178 -1.41 -7.77 26.80
CA ASP A 178 -2.09 -8.99 27.21
C ASP A 178 -2.37 -9.95 26.03
N GLY A 179 -1.97 -11.22 26.21
CA GLY A 179 -2.12 -12.30 25.24
C GLY A 179 -1.27 -12.20 23.97
N GLN A 180 -0.37 -11.21 23.83
CA GLN A 180 0.48 -11.10 22.64
C GLN A 180 1.79 -11.87 22.79
N THR A 181 2.26 -12.45 21.68
CA THR A 181 3.55 -13.15 21.63
C THR A 181 4.65 -12.32 20.97
N LYS A 182 4.27 -11.35 20.14
CA LYS A 182 5.21 -10.51 19.41
C LYS A 182 4.63 -9.14 19.08
N LEU A 183 5.46 -8.11 19.18
CA LEU A 183 5.24 -6.78 18.63
C LEU A 183 6.29 -6.51 17.55
N ILE A 184 5.83 -5.94 16.43
CA ILE A 184 6.68 -5.19 15.51
C ILE A 184 6.07 -3.79 15.48
N LYS A 185 6.91 -2.76 15.64
CA LYS A 185 6.53 -1.35 15.62
C LYS A 185 7.54 -0.53 14.84
N ALA A 186 7.12 0.07 13.73
CA ALA A 186 7.87 1.04 12.97
C ALA A 186 7.59 2.47 13.47
N PHE A 187 8.67 3.23 13.66
CA PHE A 187 8.65 4.66 13.94
C PHE A 187 9.15 5.41 12.72
N CYS A 188 8.45 6.47 12.31
CA CYS A 188 8.94 7.38 11.29
C CYS A 188 9.38 8.69 11.92
N LEU A 189 10.69 8.85 12.10
CA LEU A 189 11.29 9.90 12.91
C LEU A 189 11.98 10.95 12.05
N ALA A 190 11.83 12.22 12.42
CA ALA A 190 12.65 13.30 11.87
C ALA A 190 14.13 13.14 12.30
N ASN A 191 15.04 13.89 11.67
CA ASN A 191 16.43 13.91 12.09
C ASN A 191 16.52 14.43 13.53
N GLY A 192 17.23 13.70 14.40
CA GLY A 192 17.31 14.07 15.81
C GLY A 192 17.73 12.94 16.73
N THR A 193 17.80 13.27 18.02
CA THR A 193 18.13 12.34 19.10
C THR A 193 16.87 11.97 19.87
N TYR A 194 16.75 10.68 20.16
CA TYR A 194 15.60 10.07 20.79
C TYR A 194 16.04 9.16 21.93
N THR A 195 15.17 8.99 22.93
CA THR A 195 15.36 8.02 24.00
C THR A 195 14.21 7.04 23.96
N PHE A 196 14.52 5.76 23.78
CA PHE A 196 13.56 4.68 23.96
C PHE A 196 13.72 4.12 25.37
N THR A 197 12.60 3.93 26.06
CA THR A 197 12.55 3.26 27.36
C THR A 197 11.54 2.13 27.30
N ILE A 198 11.99 0.92 27.61
CA ILE A 198 11.14 -0.25 27.86
C ILE A 198 10.98 -0.41 29.38
N TYR A 199 9.79 -0.80 29.81
CA TYR A 199 9.40 -1.00 31.19
C TYR A 199 8.84 -2.40 31.36
N ASP A 200 9.09 -2.93 32.54
CA ASP A 200 8.51 -4.17 33.03
C ASP A 200 7.93 -3.91 34.43
N LEU A 201 6.71 -4.42 34.69
CA LEU A 201 5.93 -4.07 35.88
C LEU A 201 6.51 -4.69 37.15
N TYR A 202 7.00 -5.93 37.09
CA TYR A 202 7.48 -6.67 38.25
C TYR A 202 9.00 -6.60 38.43
N GLY A 203 9.71 -6.12 37.41
CA GLY A 203 11.11 -5.73 37.46
C GLY A 203 12.08 -6.88 37.28
N ASP A 204 11.67 -7.99 36.69
CA ASP A 204 12.54 -9.08 36.24
C ASP A 204 12.88 -8.97 34.74
N GLY A 205 12.32 -7.97 34.05
CA GLY A 205 12.60 -7.68 32.66
C GLY A 205 11.63 -8.42 31.76
N ILE A 206 12.08 -8.89 30.60
CA ILE A 206 11.22 -9.67 29.70
C ILE A 206 11.86 -11.00 29.31
N ALA A 207 12.83 -11.52 30.07
CA ALA A 207 13.53 -12.76 29.72
C ALA A 207 12.68 -13.99 30.10
N PRO A 208 12.54 -15.01 29.23
CA PRO A 208 13.36 -15.32 28.06
C PRO A 208 12.97 -14.60 26.75
N GLY A 209 11.95 -13.74 26.78
CA GLY A 209 11.66 -12.80 25.70
C GLY A 209 12.78 -11.79 25.47
N THR A 210 12.63 -11.02 24.40
CA THR A 210 13.67 -10.14 23.85
C THR A 210 13.07 -8.91 23.20
N TYR A 211 13.83 -7.81 23.16
CA TYR A 211 13.52 -6.67 22.32
C TYR A 211 14.72 -6.23 21.49
N GLN A 212 14.46 -5.59 20.35
CA GLN A 212 15.46 -5.03 19.47
C GLN A 212 14.96 -3.73 18.82
N LEU A 213 15.82 -2.71 18.80
CA LEU A 213 15.68 -1.51 17.98
C LEU A 213 16.65 -1.57 16.80
N VAL A 214 16.15 -1.35 15.59
CA VAL A 214 16.93 -1.37 14.34
C VAL A 214 16.72 -0.05 13.59
N TYR A 215 17.81 0.52 13.08
CA TYR A 215 17.81 1.68 12.19
C TYR A 215 18.78 1.44 11.04
N ASN A 216 18.36 1.69 9.80
CA ASN A 216 19.15 1.42 8.59
C ASN A 216 19.73 -0.01 8.54
N GLY A 217 18.96 -1.01 9.01
CA GLY A 217 19.37 -2.41 9.06
C GLY A 217 20.39 -2.75 10.16
N ALA A 218 20.86 -1.77 10.93
CA ALA A 218 21.77 -1.99 12.05
C ALA A 218 21.03 -1.96 13.39
N ALA A 219 21.36 -2.89 14.29
CA ALA A 219 20.81 -2.89 15.63
C ALA A 219 21.36 -1.69 16.42
N ILE A 220 20.45 -0.82 16.89
CA ILE A 220 20.75 0.24 17.87
C ILE A 220 20.96 -0.41 19.23
N LYS A 221 20.04 -1.31 19.61
CA LYS A 221 20.03 -2.00 20.90
C LYS A 221 19.29 -3.32 20.75
N ALA A 222 19.75 -4.33 21.47
CA ALA A 222 19.03 -5.55 21.74
C ALA A 222 19.15 -5.87 23.24
N GLY A 223 18.10 -6.45 23.82
CA GLY A 223 18.05 -6.76 25.25
C GLY A 223 16.88 -7.67 25.62
N GLY A 224 16.71 -7.87 26.91
CA GLY A 224 15.65 -8.71 27.48
C GLY A 224 15.78 -8.88 28.99
N VAL A 225 17.02 -8.85 29.51
CA VAL A 225 17.30 -8.86 30.94
C VAL A 225 17.49 -7.42 31.42
N PHE A 226 16.55 -6.89 32.20
CA PHE A 226 16.64 -5.61 32.87
C PHE A 226 15.77 -5.64 34.13
N GLY A 227 15.83 -4.59 34.95
CA GLY A 227 14.96 -4.46 36.13
C GLY A 227 13.56 -3.98 35.73
N VAL A 228 13.05 -2.96 36.43
CA VAL A 228 11.77 -2.31 36.08
C VAL A 228 11.81 -1.51 34.77
N SER A 229 13.01 -1.17 34.27
CA SER A 229 13.15 -0.49 32.98
C SER A 229 14.58 -0.53 32.43
N GLU A 230 14.71 -0.30 31.13
CA GLU A 230 15.97 -0.01 30.44
C GLU A 230 15.77 1.14 29.45
N SER A 231 16.72 2.08 29.39
CA SER A 231 16.68 3.22 28.46
C SER A 231 17.87 3.19 27.51
N THR A 232 17.62 3.50 26.24
CA THR A 232 18.66 3.67 25.21
C THR A 232 18.44 4.97 24.46
N THR A 233 19.48 5.80 24.40
CA THR A 233 19.51 7.02 23.59
C THR A 233 20.17 6.73 22.24
N PHE A 234 19.57 7.19 21.16
CA PHE A 234 20.08 7.02 19.81
C PHE A 234 19.78 8.24 18.94
N THR A 235 20.52 8.39 17.85
CA THR A 235 20.34 9.50 16.89
C THR A 235 20.07 8.93 15.51
N VAL A 236 19.11 9.51 14.81
CA VAL A 236 18.80 9.19 13.41
C VAL A 236 19.06 10.41 12.54
N ASN A 237 19.64 10.18 11.37
CA ASN A 237 19.97 11.23 10.42
C ASN A 237 20.08 10.61 9.02
N LYS A 238 19.09 10.91 8.17
CA LYS A 238 19.03 10.50 6.76
C LYS A 238 19.39 11.66 5.85
#